data_AF-A0A7K3EU90-F1
#
_entry.id   AF-A0A7K3EU90-F1
#
_cell.length_a   1.000
_cell.length_b   1.000
_cell.length_c   1.000
_cell.angle_alpha   90.00
_cell.angle_beta   90.00
_cell.angle_gamma   90.00
#
_symmetry.space_group_name_H-M   'P 1'
#
loop_
_entity.id
_entity.type
_entity.pdbx_description
1 polymer ?
#
loop_
_entity_poly.entity_id
_entity_poly.type
_entity_poly.pdbx_seq_one_letter_code
_entity_poly.pdbx_strand_id
1 'polypeptide(L)' 'GRRHAAAVTGLGWAAGTAEFAWSRIAPGPRTRHEVTTMLVTSALIPPTATWHRLSGLWHHRNAPAWREPAP' A
#
# COMPACT_ATOMS: atom_id res chain seq x y z
N GLY A 1 25.28 -3.80 0.58
CA GLY A 1 25.18 -3.54 2.03
C GLY A 1 23.80 -3.00 2.41
N ARG A 2 23.42 -3.04 3.70
CA ARG A 2 22.08 -2.65 4.21
C ARG A 2 21.59 -1.27 3.73
N ARG A 3 22.49 -0.30 3.55
CA ARG A 3 22.18 1.04 3.00
C ARG A 3 21.63 1.00 1.58
N HIS A 4 22.21 0.16 0.72
CA HIS A 4 21.76 -0.02 -0.65
C HIS A 4 20.39 -0.70 -0.70
N ALA A 5 20.18 -1.73 0.12
CA ALA A 5 18.88 -2.38 0.24
C ALA A 5 17.79 -1.40 0.71
N ALA A 6 18.06 -0.62 1.76
CA ALA A 6 17.14 0.41 2.24
C ALA A 6 16.83 1.48 1.17
N ALA A 7 17.84 1.90 0.40
CA ALA A 7 17.64 2.85 -0.69
C ALA A 7 16.76 2.27 -1.81
N VAL A 8 17.03 1.04 -2.27
CA VAL A 8 16.22 0.38 -3.31
C VAL A 8 14.78 0.17 -2.84
N THR A 9 14.59 -0.29 -1.61
CA THR A 9 13.24 -0.45 -1.04
C THR A 9 12.51 0.89 -0.90
N GLY A 10 13.20 1.93 -0.43
CA GLY A 10 12.65 3.28 -0.32
C GLY A 10 12.26 3.87 -1.67
N LEU A 11 13.09 3.69 -2.69
CA LEU A 11 12.81 4.13 -4.06
C LEU A 11 11.63 3.37 -4.67
N GLY A 12 11.58 2.05 -4.51
CA GLY A 12 10.45 1.24 -4.99
C GLY A 12 9.14 1.64 -4.33
N TRP A 13 9.15 1.89 -3.01
CA TRP A 13 7.98 2.40 -2.30
C TRP A 13 7.56 3.79 -2.79
N ALA A 14 8.53 4.70 -2.97
CA ALA A 14 8.26 6.07 -3.42
C ALA A 14 7.68 6.09 -4.84
N ALA A 15 8.22 5.28 -5.76
CA ALA A 15 7.73 5.17 -7.13
C ALA A 15 6.28 4.67 -7.17
N GLY A 16 5.97 3.57 -6.48
CA GLY A 16 4.60 3.04 -6.43
C GLY A 16 3.61 3.99 -5.77
N THR A 17 4.04 4.71 -4.72
CA THR A 17 3.21 5.72 -4.06
C THR A 17 2.94 6.92 -4.97
N ALA A 18 3.95 7.34 -5.75
CA ALA A 18 3.81 8.44 -6.69
C ALA A 18 2.86 8.09 -7.84
N GLU A 19 2.96 6.89 -8.42
CA GLU A 19 2.02 6.40 -9.44
C GLU A 19 0.59 6.33 -8.90
N PHE A 20 0.41 5.79 -7.69
CA PHE A 20 -0.89 5.73 -7.04
C PHE A 20 -1.47 7.13 -6.80
N ALA A 21 -0.67 8.06 -6.25
CA ALA A 21 -1.10 9.43 -6.04
C ALA A 21 -1.45 10.15 -7.35
N TRP A 22 -0.63 9.97 -8.39
CA TRP A 22 -0.85 10.55 -9.72
C TRP A 22 -2.17 10.07 -10.32
N SER A 23 -2.46 8.76 -10.26
CA SER A 23 -3.71 8.20 -10.79
C SER A 23 -4.96 8.76 -10.09
N ARG A 24 -4.86 9.12 -8.80
CA ARG A 24 -5.96 9.73 -8.04
C ARG A 24 -6.07 11.24 -8.24
N ILE A 25 -4.95 11.94 -8.40
CA ILE A 25 -4.91 13.40 -8.56
C ILE A 25 -5.23 13.81 -10.01
N ALA A 26 -4.81 13.05 -11.01
CA ALA A 26 -4.99 13.41 -12.43
C ALA A 26 -6.46 13.66 -12.85
N PRO A 27 -7.46 12.93 -12.34
CA PRO A 27 -8.88 13.22 -12.60
C PRO A 27 -9.42 14.51 -11.94
N GLY A 28 -8.69 15.09 -10.97
CA GLY A 28 -8.83 16.50 -10.57
C GLY A 28 -9.24 16.79 -9.11
N PRO A 29 -8.29 17.24 -8.28
CA PRO A 29 -8.52 18.09 -7.13
C PRO A 29 -8.50 19.58 -7.53
N ARG A 30 -9.31 20.40 -6.87
CA ARG A 30 -9.48 21.83 -7.18
C ARG A 30 -8.70 22.75 -6.25
N THR A 31 -8.07 22.21 -5.20
CA THR A 31 -7.36 22.99 -4.18
C THR A 31 -6.06 22.34 -3.70
N ARG A 32 -5.15 23.16 -3.14
CA ARG A 32 -3.91 22.65 -2.51
C ARG A 32 -4.19 21.71 -1.34
N HIS A 33 -5.24 21.98 -0.57
CA HIS A 33 -5.65 21.15 0.57
C HIS A 33 -6.06 19.75 0.12
N GLU A 34 -6.83 19.64 -0.96
CA GLU A 34 -7.21 18.36 -1.56
C GLU A 34 -5.97 17.58 -2.01
N VAL A 35 -5.04 18.23 -2.72
CA VAL A 35 -3.79 17.59 -3.17
C VAL A 35 -2.98 17.07 -1.99
N THR A 36 -2.76 17.88 -0.94
CA THR A 36 -2.01 17.46 0.25
C THR A 36 -2.69 16.28 0.95
N THR A 37 -4.02 16.32 1.11
CA THR A 37 -4.78 15.23 1.71
C THR A 37 -4.67 13.95 0.89
N MET A 38 -4.77 14.05 -0.43
CA MET A 38 -4.62 12.91 -1.34
C MET A 38 -3.21 12.34 -1.31
N LEU A 39 -2.17 13.17 -1.25
CA LEU A 39 -0.78 12.72 -1.12
C LEU A 39 -0.55 12.00 0.21
N VAL A 40 -0.98 12.58 1.32
CA VAL A 40 -0.83 11.97 2.67
C VAL A 40 -1.55 10.63 2.72
N THR A 41 -2.80 10.57 2.26
CA THR A 41 -3.56 9.31 2.23
C THR A 41 -2.94 8.29 1.28
N SER A 42 -2.48 8.71 0.11
CA SER A 42 -1.78 7.85 -0.85
C SER A 42 -0.50 7.24 -0.27
N ALA A 43 0.26 7.99 0.53
CA ALA A 43 1.46 7.48 1.19
C ALA A 43 1.15 6.52 2.34
N LEU A 44 0.01 6.70 3.02
CA LEU A 44 -0.43 5.85 4.13
C LEU A 44 -1.08 4.53 3.69
N ILE A 45 -1.72 4.48 2.51
CA ILE A 45 -2.40 3.28 2.01
C ILE A 45 -1.44 2.08 1.82
N PRO A 46 -0.29 2.19 1.15
CA PRO A 46 0.62 1.05 0.94
C PRO A 46 1.12 0.39 2.24
N PRO A 47 1.65 1.12 3.25
CA PRO A 47 2.10 0.50 4.48
C PRO A 47 0.93 -0.07 5.30
N THR A 48 -0.22 0.59 5.34
CA THR A 48 -1.41 0.08 6.07
C THR A 48 -1.97 -1.19 5.43
N ALA A 49 -2.08 -1.23 4.10
CA ALA A 49 -2.51 -2.42 3.37
C ALA A 49 -1.54 -3.59 3.57
N THR A 50 -0.23 -3.32 3.52
CA THR A 50 0.81 -4.31 3.76
C THR A 50 0.72 -4.87 5.20
N TRP A 51 0.56 -3.98 6.19
CA TRP A 51 0.37 -4.37 7.59
C TRP A 51 -0.89 -5.22 7.78
N HIS A 52 -2.02 -4.80 7.21
CA HIS A 52 -3.28 -5.55 7.27
C HIS A 52 -3.12 -6.96 6.70
N ARG A 53 -2.49 -7.07 5.52
CA ARG A 53 -2.24 -8.37 4.86
C ARG A 53 -1.32 -9.26 5.70
N LEU A 54 -0.21 -8.72 6.19
CA LEU A 54 0.73 -9.47 7.03
C LEU A 54 0.10 -9.92 8.34
N SER A 55 -0.68 -9.05 8.98
CA SER A 55 -1.41 -9.38 10.21
C SER A 55 -2.42 -10.50 9.96
N GLY A 56 -3.16 -10.43 8.86
CA GLY A 56 -4.07 -11.50 8.43
C GLY A 56 -3.35 -12.82 8.21
N LEU A 57 -2.25 -12.81 7.44
CA LEU A 57 -1.43 -14.00 7.19
C LEU A 57 -0.88 -14.61 8.48
N TRP A 58 -0.40 -13.77 9.40
CA TRP A 58 0.13 -14.23 10.68
C TRP A 58 -0.95 -14.84 11.56
N HIS A 59 -2.12 -14.20 11.64
CA HIS A 59 -3.23 -14.66 12.46
C HIS A 59 -3.82 -15.98 11.93
N HIS A 60 -3.91 -16.12 10.60
CA HIS A 60 -4.50 -17.28 9.95
C HIS A 60 -3.45 -18.29 9.46
N ARG A 61 -2.21 -18.22 9.93
CA ARG A 61 -1.11 -19.10 9.49
C ARG A 61 -1.38 -20.59 9.73
N ASN A 62 -2.24 -20.92 10.69
CA ASN A 62 -2.65 -22.29 11.02
C ASN A 62 -4.05 -22.62 10.47
N ALA A 63 -4.69 -21.71 9.73
CA ALA A 63 -5.98 -21.99 9.15
C ALA A 63 -5.80 -23.08 8.09
N PRO A 64 -6.59 -24.18 8.15
CA PRO A 64 -6.57 -25.18 7.09
C PRO A 64 -7.01 -24.56 5.77
N ALA A 65 -6.52 -25.11 4.66
CA ALA A 65 -6.95 -24.67 3.33
C ALA A 65 -8.47 -24.69 3.24
N TRP A 66 -9.05 -23.61 2.70
CA TRP A 66 -10.49 -23.50 2.50
C TRP A 66 -10.97 -24.72 1.71
N ARG A 67 -11.86 -25.50 2.31
CA ARG A 67 -12.55 -26.59 1.63
C ARG A 67 -13.87 -26.03 1.13
N GLU A 68 -13.99 -25.89 -0.18
CA GLU A 68 -15.27 -25.62 -0.84
C GLU A 68 -16.31 -26.63 -0.29
N PRO A 69 -17.45 -26.18 0.26
CA PRO A 69 -18.54 -27.08 0.59
C PRO A 69 -19.00 -27.76 -0.69
N ALA A 70 -19.12 -29.10 -0.68
CA ALA A 70 -19.71 -29.81 -1.81
C ALA A 70 -21.16 -29.32 -2.02
N PRO A 71 -21.58 -29.13 -3.29
CA PRO A 71 -22.93 -28.67 -3.61
C PRO A 71 -24.03 -29.63 -3.13
#